data_AF-A0A3D4AXC1-F1
#
_entry.id   AF-A0A3D4AXC1-F1
#
_cell.length_a   1.000
_cell.length_b   1.000
_cell.length_c   1.000
_cell.angle_alpha   90.00
_cell.angle_beta   90.00
_cell.angle_gamma   90.00
#
_symmetry.space_group_name_H-M   'P 1'
#
loop_
_entity.id
_entity.type
_entity.pdbx_description
1 polymer ?
#
loop_
_entity_poly.entity_id
_entity_poly.type
_entity_poly.pdbx_seq_one_letter_code
_entity_poly.pdbx_strand_id
1 'polypeptide(L)' 'MQLYHVGITTIDVTPPVGVFLAGYAGRDIPSQDVYHPLRADCIVIDDGDEPLLLVSIEWLGFY' A
#
# COMPACT_ATOMS: atom_id res chain seq x y z
N MET A 1 19.12 8.66 26.19
CA MET A 1 18.13 8.81 25.10
C MET A 1 18.47 7.77 24.05
N GLN A 2 17.52 6.88 23.74
CA GLN A 2 17.66 5.99 22.59
C GLN A 2 17.36 6.82 21.33
N LEU A 3 18.20 6.69 20.30
CA LEU A 3 17.94 7.27 18.98
C LEU A 3 17.29 6.20 18.11
N TYR A 4 16.27 6.57 17.35
CA TYR A 4 15.65 5.70 16.35
C TYR A 4 16.11 6.11 14.96
N HIS A 5 16.42 5.13 14.11
CA HIS A 5 16.56 5.32 12.68
C HIS A 5 15.18 5.18 12.02
N VAL A 6 14.81 6.17 11.20
CA VAL A 6 13.51 6.19 10.53
C VAL A 6 13.71 6.28 9.02
N GLY A 7 13.18 5.30 8.30
CA GLY A 7 13.16 5.26 6.84
C GLY A 7 11.73 5.38 6.32
N ILE A 8 11.52 6.16 5.25
CA ILE A 8 10.21 6.36 4.64
C ILE A 8 10.35 6.21 3.12
N THR A 9 9.45 5.46 2.51
CA THR A 9 9.30 5.42 1.06
C THR A 9 7.83 5.31 0.66
N THR A 10 7.49 5.89 -0.48
CA THR A 10 6.18 5.77 -1.12
C THR A 10 6.37 5.07 -2.45
N ILE A 11 5.59 4.03 -2.72
CA ILE A 11 5.65 3.26 -3.97
C ILE A 11 4.29 3.21 -4.66
N ASP A 12 4.30 3.14 -5.99
CA ASP A 12 3.11 2.86 -6.79
C ASP A 12 2.75 1.37 -6.66
N VAL A 13 1.50 1.10 -6.30
CA VAL A 13 0.94 -0.25 -6.14
C VAL A 13 -0.33 -0.43 -6.98
N THR A 14 -0.48 0.35 -8.05
CA THR A 14 -1.63 0.29 -8.95
C THR A 14 -1.66 -1.06 -9.66
N PRO A 15 -2.72 -1.88 -9.47
CA PRO A 15 -2.88 -3.11 -10.23
C PRO A 15 -3.04 -2.81 -11.72
N PRO A 16 -2.68 -3.75 -12.61
CA PRO A 16 -2.92 -3.57 -14.04
C PRO A 16 -4.40 -3.27 -14.36
N VAL A 17 -4.63 -2.47 -15.40
CA VAL A 17 -5.97 -2.32 -16.00
C VAL A 17 -6.47 -3.70 -16.46
N GLY A 18 -7.75 -3.99 -16.22
CA GLY A 18 -8.37 -5.29 -16.50
C GLY A 18 -8.59 -6.17 -15.27
N VAL A 19 -8.19 -5.73 -14.07
CA VAL A 19 -8.45 -6.45 -12.80
C VAL A 19 -9.82 -6.04 -12.22
N PHE A 20 -10.55 -7.00 -11.64
CA PHE A 20 -11.80 -6.71 -10.93
C PHE A 20 -11.54 -5.90 -9.65
N LEU A 21 -12.29 -4.81 -9.48
CA LEU A 21 -12.14 -3.95 -8.31
C LEU A 21 -12.85 -4.58 -7.10
N ALA A 22 -12.18 -4.55 -5.95
CA ALA A 22 -12.74 -5.03 -4.70
C ALA A 22 -13.70 -4.02 -4.05
N GLY A 23 -14.53 -4.50 -3.11
CA GLY A 23 -15.31 -3.66 -2.19
C GLY A 23 -16.77 -3.39 -2.59
N TYR A 24 -17.14 -3.65 -3.84
CA TYR A 24 -18.53 -3.55 -4.30
C TYR A 24 -18.92 -4.73 -5.17
N ALA A 25 -19.72 -5.65 -4.61
CA ALA A 25 -20.09 -6.90 -5.26
C ALA A 25 -20.91 -6.74 -6.56
N GLY A 26 -21.58 -5.60 -6.76
CA GLY A 26 -22.31 -5.29 -7.99
C GLY A 26 -21.42 -4.81 -9.15
N ARG A 27 -20.10 -4.76 -8.98
CA ARG A 27 -19.14 -4.40 -10.03
C ARG A 27 -18.86 -5.65 -10.86
N ASP A 28 -19.49 -5.75 -12.02
CA ASP A 28 -19.38 -6.89 -12.94
C ASP A 28 -18.44 -6.66 -14.12
N ILE A 29 -17.85 -5.45 -14.22
CA ILE A 29 -16.83 -5.10 -15.20
C ILE A 29 -15.46 -4.89 -14.52
N PRO A 30 -14.35 -5.29 -15.17
CA PRO A 30 -13.01 -5.03 -14.65
C PRO A 30 -12.63 -3.54 -14.77
N SER A 31 -11.52 -3.14 -14.14
CA SER A 31 -10.95 -1.79 -14.30
C SER A 31 -10.69 -1.51 -15.78
N GLN A 32 -11.09 -0.31 -16.23
CA GLN A 32 -10.96 0.10 -17.64
C GLN A 32 -9.81 1.08 -17.84
N ASP A 33 -9.42 1.81 -16.80
CA ASP A 33 -8.29 2.74 -16.81
C ASP A 33 -7.88 3.11 -15.38
N VAL A 34 -6.81 3.89 -15.25
CA VAL A 34 -6.29 4.47 -14.00
C VAL A 34 -6.56 5.97 -13.98
N TYR A 35 -7.45 6.42 -13.09
CA TYR A 35 -7.66 7.85 -12.87
C TYR A 35 -6.55 8.48 -12.01
N HIS A 36 -6.25 7.85 -10.87
CA HIS A 36 -5.11 8.17 -10.01
C HIS A 36 -4.38 6.87 -9.63
N PRO A 37 -3.03 6.87 -9.63
CA PRO A 37 -2.27 5.74 -9.12
C PRO A 37 -2.56 5.47 -7.65
N LEU A 38 -2.58 4.19 -7.28
CA LEU A 38 -2.65 3.74 -5.90
C LEU A 38 -1.26 3.67 -5.29
N ARG A 39 -1.14 3.93 -3.99
CA ARG A 39 0.13 4.03 -3.29
C ARG A 39 0.20 3.11 -2.07
N ALA A 40 1.43 2.75 -1.74
CA ALA A 40 1.78 2.25 -0.42
C ALA A 40 2.86 3.14 0.19
N ASP A 41 2.62 3.57 1.43
CA ASP A 41 3.60 4.25 2.27
C ASP A 41 4.20 3.25 3.24
N CYS A 42 5.51 3.07 3.17
CA CYS A 42 6.28 2.15 4.01
C CYS A 42 7.18 2.94 4.95
N ILE A 43 7.00 2.75 6.26
CA ILE A 43 7.76 3.41 7.31
C ILE A 43 8.48 2.35 8.13
N VAL A 44 9.80 2.42 8.19
CA VAL A 44 10.62 1.59 9.07
C VAL A 44 11.05 2.43 10.27
N ILE A 45 10.90 1.88 11.47
CA ILE A 45 11.41 2.44 12.73
C ILE A 45 12.33 1.40 13.34
N ASP A 46 13.61 1.74 13.49
CA ASP A 46 14.65 0.83 13.97
C ASP A 46 15.32 1.39 15.22
N ASP A 47 15.44 0.56 16.26
CA ASP A 47 16.09 0.85 17.53
C ASP A 47 17.43 0.10 17.73
N GLY A 48 17.85 -0.67 16.73
CA GLY A 48 19.05 -1.49 16.72
C GLY A 48 18.86 -2.95 17.13
N ASP A 49 17.65 -3.37 17.52
CA ASP A 49 17.32 -4.76 17.88
C ASP A 49 16.31 -5.37 16.90
N GLU A 50 15.05 -4.90 16.95
CA GLU A 50 13.97 -5.40 16.08
C GLU A 50 13.23 -4.25 15.39
N PRO A 51 13.43 -4.06 14.07
CA PRO A 51 12.81 -2.96 13.35
C PRO A 51 11.32 -3.21 13.12
N LEU A 52 10.50 -2.17 13.35
CA LEU A 52 9.08 -2.15 13.01
C LEU A 52 8.89 -1.61 11.59
N LEU A 53 8.19 -2.38 10.73
CA LEU A 53 7.69 -1.91 9.44
C LEU A 53 6.19 -1.63 9.52
N LEU A 54 5.80 -0.38 9.31
CA LEU A 54 4.42 0.05 9.13
C LEU A 54 4.14 0.25 7.65
N VAL A 55 3.07 -0.35 7.14
CA VAL A 55 2.61 -0.18 5.76
C VAL A 55 1.19 0.35 5.77
N SER A 56 0.99 1.53 5.18
CA SER A 56 -0.32 2.02 4.77
C SER A 56 -0.46 1.77 3.28
N ILE A 57 -1.57 1.17 2.84
CA ILE A 57 -1.79 0.82 1.44
C ILE A 57 -3.20 1.19 1.01
N GLU A 58 -3.34 1.73 -0.20
CA GLU A 58 -4.64 2.12 -0.79
C GLU A 58 -5.38 0.94 -1.43
N TRP A 59 -5.20 -0.27 -0.89
CA TRP A 59 -5.94 -1.47 -1.26
C TRP A 59 -7.03 -1.75 -0.22
N LEU A 60 -8.10 -2.45 -0.62
CA LEU A 60 -9.19 -2.79 0.31
C LEU A 60 -8.72 -3.70 1.46
N GLY A 61 -7.80 -4.61 1.19
CA GLY A 61 -7.24 -5.52 2.18
C GLY A 61 -6.41 -6.64 1.57
N PHE A 62 -5.72 -7.37 2.43
CA PHE A 62 -5.02 -8.60 2.09
C PHE A 62 -5.93 -9.77 2.47
N TYR A 63 -6.51 -10.43 1.48
CA TYR A 63 -7.40 -11.57 1.64
C TYR A 63 -6.91 -12.78 0.86
#